data_AF-A0A7I8EVB6-F1
#
_entry.id   AF-A0A7I8EVB6-F1
#
_cell.length_a   1.000
_cell.length_b   1.000
_cell.length_c   1.000
_cell.angle_alpha   90.00
_cell.angle_beta   90.00
_cell.angle_gamma   90.00
#
_symmetry.space_group_name_H-M   'P 1'
#
loop_
_entity.id
_entity.type
_entity.pdbx_description
1 polymer ?
#
loop_
_entity_poly.entity_id
_entity_poly.type
_entity_poly.pdbx_seq_one_letter_code
_entity_poly.pdbx_strand_id
1 'polypeptide(L)'
;MNESEISQYITETFEGVDVVVASGDSFFFYNPDRNVPPDHRLMFVTIVTSDINDQFSNLNRPSALRLNIGIGKQTFYSLFGEPSLPSGRDSAAISDKNSSDYDFTALDQIMPHPVYGRMFWVCVLNLSDVTFETKVRQLLVEAHDLAVSKHKRQAARR
;
A
#
# COMPACT_ATOMS: atom_id res chain seq x y z
N MET A 1 -8.74 10.43 -10.06
CA MET A 1 -9.24 9.04 -10.09
C MET A 1 -10.16 8.70 -8.93
N ASN A 2 -11.14 7.82 -9.15
CA ASN A 2 -12.03 7.25 -8.14
C ASN A 2 -11.72 5.76 -7.84
N GLU A 3 -12.37 5.19 -6.81
CA GLU A 3 -12.16 3.81 -6.39
C GLU A 3 -12.41 2.80 -7.52
N SER A 4 -13.48 2.98 -8.29
CA SER A 4 -13.85 2.04 -9.36
C SER A 4 -12.82 2.04 -10.48
N GLU A 5 -12.31 3.21 -10.88
CA GLU A 5 -11.26 3.32 -11.90
C GLU A 5 -9.96 2.63 -11.46
N ILE A 6 -9.55 2.84 -10.20
CA ILE A 6 -8.33 2.22 -9.66
C ILE A 6 -8.52 0.70 -9.53
N SER A 7 -9.67 0.26 -9.02
CA SER A 7 -10.01 -1.16 -8.86
C SER A 7 -10.01 -1.88 -10.20
N GLN A 8 -10.69 -1.30 -11.20
CA GLN A 8 -10.77 -1.84 -12.55
C GLN A 8 -9.37 -1.98 -13.14
N TYR A 9 -8.56 -0.91 -13.07
CA TYR A 9 -7.19 -0.95 -13.57
C TYR A 9 -6.38 -2.10 -12.96
N ILE A 10 -6.42 -2.28 -11.64
CA ILE A 10 -5.67 -3.33 -10.96
C ILE A 10 -6.14 -4.71 -11.43
N THR A 11 -7.45 -4.94 -11.51
CA THR A 11 -8.01 -6.25 -11.90
C THR A 11 -7.82 -6.58 -13.38
N GLU A 12 -7.75 -5.59 -14.26
CA GLU A 12 -7.55 -5.79 -15.70
C GLU A 12 -6.07 -5.89 -16.08
N THR A 13 -5.19 -5.22 -15.33
CA THR A 13 -3.74 -5.18 -15.64
C THR A 13 -3.00 -6.38 -15.06
N PHE A 14 -3.39 -6.84 -13.87
CA PHE A 14 -2.61 -7.82 -13.11
C PHE A 14 -3.31 -9.18 -13.06
N GLU A 15 -2.62 -10.21 -13.53
CA GLU A 15 -3.12 -11.58 -13.48
C GLU A 15 -3.14 -12.14 -12.05
N GLY A 16 -4.10 -13.03 -11.79
CA GLY A 16 -4.21 -13.74 -10.52
C GLY A 16 -4.54 -12.82 -9.35
N VAL A 17 -5.22 -11.70 -9.59
CA VAL A 17 -5.72 -10.82 -8.53
C VAL A 17 -7.12 -11.24 -8.09
N ASP A 18 -7.31 -11.34 -6.78
CA ASP A 18 -8.61 -11.48 -6.13
C ASP A 18 -8.89 -10.22 -5.29
N VAL A 19 -10.13 -9.75 -5.29
CA VAL A 19 -10.56 -8.55 -4.57
C VAL A 19 -11.63 -8.91 -3.57
N VAL A 20 -11.40 -8.55 -2.32
CA VAL A 20 -12.39 -8.67 -1.25
C VAL A 20 -12.88 -7.27 -0.91
N VAL A 21 -14.19 -7.07 -0.92
CA VAL A 21 -14.82 -5.83 -0.47
C VAL A 21 -15.45 -6.06 0.89
N ALA A 22 -15.08 -5.24 1.87
CA ALA A 22 -15.60 -5.33 3.23
C ALA A 22 -15.77 -3.92 3.81
N SER A 23 -16.96 -3.64 4.34
CA SER A 23 -17.29 -2.33 4.95
C SER A 23 -17.03 -1.12 4.04
N GLY A 24 -17.11 -1.30 2.71
CA GLY A 24 -16.84 -0.24 1.73
C GLY A 24 -15.37 -0.05 1.34
N ASP A 25 -14.46 -0.85 1.91
CA ASP A 25 -13.05 -0.86 1.55
C ASP A 25 -12.74 -2.05 0.62
N SER A 26 -11.77 -1.86 -0.28
CA SER A 26 -11.34 -2.84 -1.26
C SER A 26 -9.93 -3.36 -0.94
N PHE A 27 -9.78 -4.68 -0.85
CA PHE A 27 -8.53 -5.35 -0.50
C PHE A 27 -8.10 -6.26 -1.64
N PHE A 28 -6.89 -6.03 -2.19
CA PHE A 28 -6.39 -6.73 -3.36
C PHE A 28 -5.30 -7.71 -2.96
N PHE A 29 -5.48 -8.96 -3.38
CA PHE A 29 -4.61 -10.07 -3.06
C PHE A 29 -4.10 -10.74 -4.34
N TYR A 30 -2.82 -11.13 -4.34
CA TYR A 30 -2.37 -12.11 -5.31
C TYR A 30 -2.85 -13.50 -4.87
N ASN A 31 -3.70 -14.10 -5.70
CA ASN A 31 -4.33 -15.39 -5.50
C ASN A 31 -4.52 -16.11 -6.85
N PRO A 32 -3.45 -16.74 -7.39
CA PRO A 32 -3.51 -17.43 -8.68
C PRO A 32 -4.35 -18.71 -8.65
N ASP A 33 -4.63 -19.26 -7.47
CA ASP A 33 -5.52 -20.41 -7.27
C ASP A 33 -6.63 -20.06 -6.27
N ARG A 34 -7.85 -19.89 -6.80
CA ARG A 34 -9.02 -19.49 -6.01
C ARG A 34 -9.42 -20.50 -4.92
N ASN A 35 -8.87 -21.71 -4.95
CA ASN A 35 -9.13 -22.76 -3.96
C ASN A 35 -8.21 -22.67 -2.73
N VAL A 36 -7.22 -21.77 -2.74
CA VAL A 36 -6.29 -21.62 -1.62
C VAL A 36 -6.98 -20.91 -0.44
N PRO A 37 -6.85 -21.44 0.79
CA PRO A 37 -7.37 -20.81 1.99
C PRO A 37 -6.93 -19.33 2.14
N PRO A 38 -7.79 -18.45 2.71
CA PRO A 38 -7.54 -17.01 2.80
C PRO A 38 -6.21 -16.62 3.47
N ASP A 39 -5.74 -17.46 4.39
CA ASP A 39 -4.52 -17.35 5.18
C ASP A 39 -3.21 -17.46 4.39
N HIS A 40 -3.27 -17.75 3.09
CA HIS A 40 -2.11 -17.68 2.18
C HIS A 40 -2.17 -16.54 1.17
N ARG A 41 -3.21 -15.71 1.22
CA ARG A 41 -3.37 -14.59 0.31
C ARG A 41 -2.39 -13.48 0.66
N LEU A 42 -1.73 -12.94 -0.36
CA LEU A 42 -0.75 -11.88 -0.18
C LEU A 42 -1.38 -10.55 -0.60
N MET A 43 -1.84 -9.80 0.40
CA MET A 43 -2.36 -8.46 0.19
C MET A 43 -1.24 -7.54 -0.26
N PHE A 44 -1.46 -6.80 -1.33
CA PHE A 44 -0.47 -5.89 -1.89
C PHE A 44 -1.00 -4.48 -2.15
N VAL A 45 -2.33 -4.31 -2.24
CA VAL A 45 -2.99 -3.01 -2.35
C VAL A 45 -4.26 -3.00 -1.50
N THR A 46 -4.56 -1.84 -0.90
CA THR A 46 -5.89 -1.57 -0.33
C THR A 46 -6.39 -0.19 -0.74
N ILE A 47 -7.69 -0.05 -0.89
CA ILE A 47 -8.39 1.23 -1.02
C ILE A 47 -9.32 1.34 0.16
N VAL A 48 -9.14 2.37 0.98
CA VAL A 48 -10.01 2.65 2.13
C VAL A 48 -10.80 3.93 1.87
N THR A 49 -12.08 3.91 2.20
CA THR A 49 -13.05 4.98 1.86
C THR A 49 -13.74 5.57 3.09
N SER A 50 -13.48 5.02 4.29
CA SER A 50 -14.05 5.49 5.55
C SER A 50 -13.03 5.49 6.68
N ASP A 51 -13.34 6.21 7.75
CA ASP A 51 -12.43 6.27 8.91
C ASP A 51 -12.41 4.98 9.75
N ILE A 52 -13.19 3.95 9.38
CA ILE A 52 -13.28 2.67 10.12
C ILE A 52 -11.91 2.00 10.19
N ASN A 53 -11.22 1.93 9.05
CA ASN A 53 -9.88 1.35 8.93
C ASN A 53 -8.80 2.42 8.75
N ASP A 54 -9.17 3.70 8.86
CA ASP A 54 -8.24 4.81 8.72
C ASP A 54 -8.54 6.01 9.63
N GLN A 55 -7.71 6.21 10.65
CA GLN A 55 -7.87 7.33 11.58
C GLN A 55 -7.03 8.57 11.20
N PHE A 56 -6.32 8.54 10.07
CA PHE A 56 -5.30 9.54 9.73
C PHE A 56 -5.69 10.47 8.58
N SER A 57 -6.48 10.00 7.60
CA SER A 57 -6.71 10.78 6.36
C SER A 57 -8.02 11.56 6.29
N ASN A 58 -8.84 11.51 7.34
CA ASN A 58 -10.12 12.24 7.42
C ASN A 58 -10.99 11.96 6.18
N LEU A 59 -11.37 10.68 6.04
CA LEU A 59 -12.08 10.13 4.90
C LEU A 59 -13.60 10.31 5.00
N ASN A 60 -14.13 10.71 6.15
CA ASN A 60 -15.55 11.06 6.34
C ASN A 60 -15.93 12.40 5.66
N ARG A 61 -15.52 12.57 4.41
CA ARG A 61 -15.86 13.68 3.51
C ARG A 61 -16.14 13.13 2.10
N PRO A 62 -16.98 13.80 1.29
CA PRO A 62 -17.38 13.29 -0.01
C PRO A 62 -16.20 12.92 -0.91
N SER A 63 -16.26 11.74 -1.51
CA SER A 63 -15.31 11.26 -2.53
C SER A 63 -13.85 11.14 -2.05
N ALA A 64 -13.61 11.04 -0.73
CA ALA A 64 -12.28 10.78 -0.21
C ALA A 64 -11.96 9.28 -0.20
N LEU A 65 -10.78 8.93 -0.70
CA LEU A 65 -10.23 7.58 -0.60
C LEU A 65 -8.72 7.64 -0.39
N ARG A 66 -8.18 6.67 0.34
CA ARG A 66 -6.74 6.43 0.42
C ARG A 66 -6.37 5.13 -0.26
N LEU A 67 -5.47 5.23 -1.22
CA LEU A 67 -4.80 4.09 -1.83
C LEU A 67 -3.56 3.74 -1.02
N ASN A 68 -3.40 2.48 -0.63
CA ASN A 68 -2.23 1.97 0.08
C ASN A 68 -1.57 0.86 -0.74
N ILE A 69 -0.24 0.84 -0.81
CA ILE A 69 0.52 -0.08 -1.66
C ILE A 69 1.73 -0.61 -0.89
N GLY A 70 1.88 -1.94 -0.84
CA GLY A 70 3.05 -2.60 -0.26
C GLY A 70 4.18 -2.71 -1.27
N ILE A 71 5.23 -1.91 -1.11
CA ILE A 71 6.35 -1.81 -2.07
C ILE A 71 7.63 -2.46 -1.51
N GLY A 72 8.69 -2.48 -2.31
CA GLY A 72 9.98 -3.00 -1.92
C GLY A 72 10.75 -2.03 -1.05
N LYS A 73 11.61 -2.60 -0.20
CA LYS A 73 12.49 -1.85 0.71
C LYS A 73 13.35 -0.80 -0.03
N GLN A 74 13.92 -1.17 -1.17
CA GLN A 74 14.80 -0.27 -1.92
C GLN A 74 14.04 0.94 -2.49
N THR A 75 12.86 0.71 -3.07
CA THR A 75 11.99 1.79 -3.56
C THR A 75 11.54 2.68 -2.42
N PHE A 76 11.15 2.10 -1.28
CA PHE A 76 10.74 2.86 -0.10
C PHE A 76 11.87 3.78 0.40
N TYR A 77 13.10 3.28 0.51
CA TYR A 77 14.25 4.09 0.91
C TYR A 77 14.64 5.14 -0.13
N SER A 78 14.44 4.86 -1.42
CA SER A 78 14.62 5.89 -2.45
C SER A 78 13.62 7.05 -2.33
N LEU A 79 12.41 6.79 -1.80
CA LEU A 79 11.37 7.81 -1.62
C LEU A 79 11.55 8.61 -0.34
N PHE A 80 11.93 7.97 0.77
CA PHE A 80 11.88 8.60 2.11
C PHE A 80 13.23 8.64 2.84
N GLY A 81 14.27 8.04 2.25
CA GLY A 81 15.57 7.84 2.89
C GLY A 81 15.63 6.54 3.70
N GLU A 82 16.85 6.13 4.04
CA GLU A 82 17.08 5.03 4.98
C GLU A 82 16.83 5.49 6.43
N PRO A 83 16.33 4.61 7.32
CA PRO A 83 16.28 4.91 8.74
C PRO A 83 17.70 5.15 9.24
N SER A 84 17.94 6.31 9.84
CA SER A 84 19.19 6.58 10.53
C SER A 84 19.32 5.61 11.70
N LEU A 85 20.28 4.69 11.66
CA LEU A 85 20.64 3.92 12.86
C LEU A 85 21.12 4.92 13.93
N PRO A 86 20.61 4.86 15.17
CA PRO A 86 21.10 5.74 16.21
C PRO A 86 22.60 5.47 16.43
N SER A 87 23.42 6.49 16.18
CA SER A 87 24.84 6.49 16.50
C SER A 87 24.98 6.77 18.00
N GLY A 88 24.68 5.79 18.86
CA GLY A 88 24.75 5.97 20.31
C GLY A 88 23.90 4.99 21.10
N ARG A 89 24.27 4.74 22.36
CA ARG A 89 23.79 3.69 23.27
C ARG A 89 22.32 3.81 23.73
N ASP A 90 21.50 4.60 23.03
CA ASP A 90 20.10 4.86 23.35
C ASP A 90 19.20 4.24 22.27
N SER A 91 19.16 2.92 22.23
CA SER A 91 18.51 2.09 21.21
C SER A 91 16.96 2.09 21.25
N ALA A 92 16.32 3.13 21.79
CA ALA A 92 14.87 3.20 21.94
C ALA A 92 14.13 3.96 20.83
N ALA A 93 14.85 4.69 19.97
CA ALA A 93 14.25 5.44 18.87
C ALA A 93 14.94 5.11 17.55
N ILE A 94 14.48 4.04 16.90
CA ILE A 94 14.50 4.01 15.43
C ILE A 94 13.39 4.98 15.01
N SER A 95 13.67 6.28 15.04
CA SER A 95 12.85 7.27 14.36
C SER A 95 13.16 7.13 12.87
N ASP A 96 12.32 6.36 12.17
CA ASP A 96 12.00 6.76 10.81
C ASP A 96 11.65 8.25 10.88
N LYS A 97 12.22 9.09 10.00
CA LYS A 97 11.82 10.50 9.88
C LYS A 97 10.30 10.62 10.07
N ASN A 98 9.92 11.43 11.03
CA ASN A 98 8.83 11.15 11.96
C ASN A 98 7.51 10.95 11.22
N SER A 99 6.66 10.02 11.67
CA SER A 99 5.23 10.06 11.30
C SER A 99 4.59 11.42 11.63
N SER A 100 5.19 12.18 12.55
CA SER A 100 4.84 13.57 12.88
C SER A 100 5.23 14.61 11.81
N ASP A 101 6.03 14.26 10.80
CA ASP A 101 6.44 15.17 9.72
C ASP A 101 5.49 15.12 8.52
N TYR A 102 4.57 14.16 8.49
CA TYR A 102 3.63 13.95 7.38
C TYR A 102 2.22 14.38 7.74
N ASP A 103 1.63 15.24 6.91
CA ASP A 103 0.20 15.53 6.94
C ASP A 103 -0.56 14.48 6.13
N PHE A 104 -1.07 13.44 6.80
CA PHE A 104 -1.82 12.36 6.16
C PHE A 104 -3.18 12.78 5.59
N THR A 105 -3.57 14.06 5.74
CA THR A 105 -4.74 14.65 5.09
C THR A 105 -4.40 15.40 3.80
N ALA A 106 -3.11 15.57 3.49
CA ALA A 106 -2.65 16.19 2.26
C ALA A 106 -3.03 15.34 1.04
N LEU A 107 -3.61 15.99 0.04
CA LEU A 107 -4.08 15.34 -1.19
C LEU A 107 -2.93 15.11 -2.16
N ASP A 108 -3.02 14.03 -2.92
CA ASP A 108 -2.17 13.70 -4.06
C ASP A 108 -0.66 13.67 -3.75
N GLN A 109 -0.31 13.22 -2.55
CA GLN A 109 1.08 13.05 -2.11
C GLN A 109 1.36 11.61 -1.71
N ILE A 110 2.46 11.06 -2.23
CA ILE A 110 2.98 9.76 -1.81
C ILE A 110 3.72 9.93 -0.50
N MET A 111 3.23 9.24 0.53
CA MET A 111 3.79 9.26 1.88
C MET A 111 4.00 7.82 2.38
N PRO A 112 4.82 7.61 3.43
CA PRO A 112 4.81 6.35 4.15
C PRO A 112 3.40 6.10 4.72
N HIS A 113 2.94 4.85 4.73
CA HIS A 113 1.67 4.54 5.38
C HIS A 113 1.76 4.86 6.89
N PRO A 114 0.78 5.54 7.50
CA PRO A 114 0.85 6.01 8.89
C PRO A 114 1.10 4.88 9.91
N VAL A 115 0.49 3.72 9.70
CA VAL A 115 0.68 2.51 10.53
C VAL A 115 1.73 1.54 9.96
N TYR A 116 1.68 1.25 8.66
CA TYR A 116 2.44 0.18 8.02
C TYR A 116 3.71 0.64 7.28
N GLY A 117 4.14 1.90 7.44
CA GLY A 117 5.33 2.43 6.78
C GLY A 117 6.60 1.62 7.05
N ARG A 118 6.77 1.10 8.27
CA ARG A 118 7.88 0.20 8.66
C ARG A 118 7.90 -1.14 7.92
N MET A 119 6.77 -1.53 7.35
CA MET A 119 6.65 -2.71 6.48
C MET A 119 6.75 -2.34 5.00
N PHE A 120 7.24 -1.14 4.68
CA PHE A 120 7.41 -0.61 3.33
C PHE A 120 6.09 -0.39 2.59
N TRP A 121 5.07 0.06 3.32
CA TRP A 121 3.82 0.49 2.71
C TRP A 121 3.82 2.00 2.49
N VAL A 122 3.28 2.41 1.36
CA VAL A 122 3.02 3.83 1.03
C VAL A 122 1.54 4.08 0.94
N CYS A 123 1.15 5.34 1.05
CA CYS A 123 -0.22 5.78 0.87
C CYS A 123 -0.32 7.07 0.04
N VAL A 124 -1.46 7.23 -0.66
CA VAL A 124 -1.85 8.46 -1.38
C VAL A 124 -3.33 8.72 -1.15
N LEU A 125 -3.67 9.94 -0.77
CA LEU A 125 -5.04 10.40 -0.58
C LEU A 125 -5.54 11.13 -1.83
N ASN A 126 -6.72 10.76 -2.35
CA ASN A 126 -7.34 11.35 -3.55
C ASN A 126 -6.37 11.53 -4.72
N LEU A 127 -5.89 10.40 -5.21
CA LEU A 127 -4.94 10.32 -6.31
C LEU A 127 -5.43 11.04 -7.58
N SER A 128 -4.60 11.95 -8.10
CA SER A 128 -4.79 12.55 -9.42
C SER A 128 -4.34 11.60 -10.53
N ASP A 129 -4.89 11.80 -11.73
CA ASP A 129 -4.52 10.99 -12.89
C ASP A 129 -3.04 11.17 -13.25
N VAL A 130 -2.48 12.37 -13.06
CA VAL A 130 -1.05 12.66 -13.29
C VAL A 130 -0.16 11.86 -12.34
N THR A 131 -0.45 11.89 -11.04
CA THR A 131 0.31 11.12 -10.05
C THR A 131 0.13 9.62 -10.25
N PHE A 132 -1.06 9.21 -10.72
CA PHE A 132 -1.30 7.82 -11.06
C PHE A 132 -0.39 7.34 -12.19
N GLU A 133 -0.40 8.05 -13.31
CA GLU A 133 0.39 7.72 -14.51
C GLU A 133 1.89 7.78 -14.23
N THR A 134 2.36 8.84 -13.58
CA THR A 134 3.80 9.12 -13.47
C THR A 134 4.50 8.36 -12.34
N LYS A 135 3.77 7.93 -11.31
CA LYS A 135 4.37 7.33 -10.10
C LYS A 135 3.67 6.04 -9.67
N VAL A 136 2.35 6.07 -9.48
CA VAL A 136 1.63 4.96 -8.84
C VAL A 136 1.61 3.70 -9.70
N ARG A 137 1.49 3.81 -11.02
CA ARG A 137 1.51 2.63 -11.91
C ARG A 137 2.74 1.75 -11.70
N GLN A 138 3.92 2.36 -11.57
CA GLN A 138 5.16 1.62 -11.33
C GLN A 138 5.16 0.94 -9.96
N LEU A 139 4.63 1.61 -8.94
CA LEU A 139 4.51 1.04 -7.58
C LEU A 139 3.52 -0.14 -7.54
N LEU A 140 2.43 -0.08 -8.31
CA LEU A 140 1.47 -1.18 -8.42
C LEU A 140 2.08 -2.41 -9.10
N VAL A 141 2.86 -2.21 -10.18
CA VAL A 141 3.60 -3.29 -10.84
C VAL A 141 4.57 -3.95 -9.87
N GLU A 142 5.37 -3.14 -9.15
CA GLU A 142 6.30 -3.65 -8.15
C GLU A 142 5.58 -4.44 -7.04
N ALA A 143 4.49 -3.91 -6.51
CA ALA A 143 3.72 -4.55 -5.45
C ALA A 143 3.16 -5.92 -5.88
N HIS A 144 2.65 -6.01 -7.11
CA HIS A 144 2.19 -7.28 -7.68
C HIS A 144 3.34 -8.27 -7.84
N ASP A 145 4.46 -7.87 -8.44
CA ASP A 145 5.65 -8.72 -8.63
C ASP A 145 6.19 -9.27 -7.31
N LEU A 146 6.18 -8.45 -6.26
CA LEU A 146 6.56 -8.85 -4.90
C LEU A 146 5.61 -9.89 -4.32
N ALA A 147 4.30 -9.72 -4.53
CA ALA A 147 3.28 -10.68 -4.12
C ALA A 147 3.44 -12.02 -4.85
N VAL A 148 3.63 -11.99 -6.17
CA VAL A 148 3.91 -13.19 -7.00
C VAL A 148 5.17 -13.91 -6.50
N SER A 149 6.25 -13.16 -6.31
CA SER A 149 7.52 -13.71 -5.86
C SER A 149 7.42 -14.34 -4.47
N LYS A 150 6.70 -13.70 -3.54
CA LYS A 150 6.49 -14.22 -2.19
C LYS A 150 5.61 -15.47 -2.21
N HIS A 151 4.58 -15.53 -3.06
CA HIS A 151 3.76 -16.74 -3.25
C HIS A 151 4.61 -17.91 -3.77
N LYS A 152 5.40 -17.70 -4.84
CA LYS A 152 6.31 -18.72 -5.38
C LYS A 152 7.28 -19.25 -4.32
N ARG A 153 7.88 -18.36 -3.51
CA ARG A 153 8.77 -18.77 -2.40
C ARG A 153 8.06 -19.55 -1.31
N GLN A 154 6.80 -19.24 -1.01
CA GLN A 154 6.01 -19.98 -0.02
C GLN A 154 5.61 -21.36 -0.55
N ALA A 155 5.23 -21.48 -1.82
CA ALA A 155 4.91 -22.74 -2.46
C ALA A 155 6.12 -23.68 -2.53
N ALA A 156 7.31 -23.16 -2.83
CA ALA A 156 8.54 -23.96 -2.90
C ALA A 156 9.07 -24.46 -1.53
N ARG A 157 8.51 -23.98 -0.42
CA ARG A 157 8.87 -24.41 0.94
C ARG A 157 7.96 -25.52 1.49
N ARG A 158 6.94 -25.90 0.74
CA ARG A 158 6.03 -27.00 1.06
C ARG A 158 6.48 -28.26 0.34
#